data_AF-X1I4C0-F1
#
_entry.id   AF-X1I4C0-F1
#
_cell.length_a   1.000
_cell.length_b   1.000
_cell.length_c   1.000
_cell.angle_alpha   90.00
_cell.angle_beta   90.00
_cell.angle_gamma   90.00
#
_symmetry.space_group_name_H-M   'P 1'
#
loop_
_entity.id
_entity.type
_entity.pdbx_description
1 polymer ?
#
loop_
_entity_poly.entity_id
_entity_poly.type
_entity_poly.pdbx_seq_one_letter_code
_entity_poly.pdbx_strand_id
1 'polypeptide(L)'
;MKRQNKDGRPINSDKIWKRMLWIGSNLEKIGYQESNKHPNLFYKQIGENEQNGAMFADIRGTSIIPIWADASPITYSKDISFKRYIKEVILLNRSRCFPRTTFYQDSEVDGWAIDIGIPEGYCRGCGKDIIHEVDWELLENGIYNKKIDKNNIDWLIEVCFCQDCKM
;
A
#
# COMPACT_ATOMS: atom_id res chain seq x y z
N MET A 1 3.08 14.88 12.97
CA MET A 1 3.75 15.16 11.68
C MET A 1 4.66 16.37 11.78
N LYS A 2 5.77 16.39 11.04
CA LYS A 2 6.67 17.56 10.94
C LYS A 2 6.83 17.98 9.48
N ARG A 3 6.94 19.27 9.22
CA ARG A 3 7.06 19.83 7.86
C ARG A 3 8.46 19.65 7.26
N GLN A 4 8.94 18.41 7.21
CA GLN A 4 10.28 18.05 6.77
C GLN A 4 10.29 16.73 5.98
N ASN A 5 11.22 16.59 5.04
CA ASN A 5 11.44 15.37 4.27
C ASN A 5 12.31 14.35 5.04
N LYS A 6 12.70 13.25 4.38
CA LYS A 6 13.49 12.15 4.97
C LYS A 6 14.85 12.61 5.51
N ASP A 7 15.45 13.63 4.88
CA ASP A 7 16.75 14.21 5.24
C ASP A 7 16.64 15.36 6.24
N GLY A 8 15.43 15.67 6.73
CA GLY A 8 15.19 16.78 7.66
C GLY A 8 15.09 18.16 7.00
N ARG A 9 15.09 18.24 5.67
CA ARG A 9 14.90 19.51 4.94
C ARG A 9 13.43 19.95 4.98
N PRO A 10 13.15 21.26 5.07
CA PRO A 10 11.78 21.75 5.17
C PRO A 10 10.98 21.51 3.87
N ILE A 11 9.68 21.27 4.01
CA ILE A 11 8.76 21.13 2.88
C ILE A 11 8.14 22.49 2.57
N ASN A 12 8.68 23.21 1.58
CA ASN A 12 8.31 24.60 1.32
C ASN A 12 6.93 24.76 0.63
N SER A 13 6.42 23.73 -0.04
CA SER A 13 5.12 23.80 -0.72
C SER A 13 3.95 23.59 0.24
N ASP A 14 3.09 24.60 0.40
CA ASP A 14 1.86 24.49 1.20
C ASP A 14 0.88 23.47 0.63
N LYS A 15 0.81 23.33 -0.69
CA LYS A 15 -0.05 22.34 -1.36
C LYS A 15 0.36 20.92 -0.96
N ILE A 16 1.67 20.64 -1.02
CA ILE A 16 2.23 19.34 -0.63
C ILE A 16 2.03 19.11 0.86
N TRP A 17 2.29 20.12 1.69
CA TRP A 17 2.11 19.99 3.13
C TRP A 17 0.66 19.69 3.53
N LYS A 18 -0.32 20.38 2.95
CA LYS A 18 -1.74 20.09 3.15
C LYS A 18 -2.11 18.68 2.69
N ARG A 19 -1.57 18.24 1.56
CA ARG A 19 -1.78 16.87 1.07
C ARG A 19 -1.21 15.83 2.03
N MET A 20 -0.02 16.05 2.56
CA MET A 20 0.60 15.16 3.56
C MET A 20 -0.23 15.08 4.83
N LEU A 21 -0.69 16.21 5.38
CA LEU A 21 -1.56 16.23 6.56
C LEU A 21 -2.84 15.43 6.34
N TRP A 22 -3.45 15.56 5.16
CA TRP A 22 -4.64 14.82 4.79
C TRP A 22 -4.38 13.32 4.66
N ILE A 23 -3.26 12.91 4.04
CA ILE A 23 -2.84 11.49 3.96
C ILE A 23 -2.57 10.94 5.37
N GLY A 24 -1.82 11.67 6.20
CA GLY A 24 -1.52 11.27 7.57
C GLY A 24 -2.78 11.04 8.39
N SER A 25 -3.76 11.95 8.31
CA SER A 25 -5.06 11.77 8.97
C SER A 25 -5.82 10.54 8.49
N ASN A 26 -5.76 10.20 7.19
CA ASN A 26 -6.40 9.00 6.67
C ASN A 26 -5.67 7.72 7.12
N LEU A 27 -4.34 7.73 7.16
CA LEU A 27 -3.53 6.64 7.69
C LEU A 27 -3.88 6.34 9.16
N GLU A 28 -3.98 7.39 9.98
CA GLU A 28 -4.36 7.27 11.39
C GLU A 28 -5.75 6.65 11.57
N LYS A 29 -6.73 7.05 10.74
CA LYS A 29 -8.10 6.49 10.78
C LYS A 29 -8.16 4.98 10.51
N ILE A 30 -7.21 4.43 9.74
CA ILE A 30 -7.14 2.99 9.44
C ILE A 30 -6.12 2.24 10.31
N GLY A 31 -5.69 2.86 11.41
CA GLY A 31 -4.90 2.22 12.46
C GLY A 31 -3.39 2.33 12.29
N TYR A 32 -2.89 3.17 11.39
CA TYR A 32 -1.45 3.46 11.35
C TYR A 32 -1.09 4.47 12.44
N GLN A 33 0.14 4.36 12.92
CA GLN A 33 0.73 5.26 13.90
C GLN A 33 1.94 5.94 13.27
N GLU A 34 2.07 7.24 13.50
CA GLU A 34 3.29 7.96 13.13
C GLU A 34 4.45 7.56 14.04
N SER A 35 5.63 7.36 13.45
CA SER A 35 6.85 7.10 14.21
C SER A 35 7.31 8.36 14.96
N ASN A 36 7.47 8.22 16.27
CA ASN A 36 8.05 9.27 17.12
C ASN A 36 9.49 9.63 16.73
N LYS A 37 10.25 8.64 16.23
CA LYS A 37 11.67 8.81 15.84
C LYS A 37 11.83 9.33 14.42
N HIS A 38 10.87 9.02 13.55
CA HIS A 38 10.92 9.33 12.13
C HIS A 38 9.63 10.05 11.71
N PRO A 39 9.58 11.39 11.84
CA PRO A 39 8.39 12.16 11.50
C PRO A 39 7.94 11.89 10.05
N ASN A 40 6.63 11.73 9.87
CA ASN A 40 5.97 11.38 8.61
C ASN A 40 6.30 9.97 8.06
N LEU A 41 6.90 9.09 8.87
CA LEU A 41 6.86 7.65 8.63
C LEU A 41 5.72 7.07 9.46
N PHE A 42 4.79 6.37 8.81
CA PHE A 42 3.69 5.69 9.48
C PHE A 42 3.92 4.18 9.47
N TYR A 43 3.44 3.49 10.50
CA TYR A 43 3.47 2.04 10.58
C TYR A 43 2.21 1.48 11.24
N LYS A 44 1.86 0.25 10.88
CA LYS A 44 0.77 -0.52 11.48
C LYS A 44 1.27 -1.93 11.76
N GLN A 45 1.14 -2.37 13.01
CA GLN A 45 1.44 -3.76 13.37
C GLN A 45 0.34 -4.67 12.81
N ILE A 46 0.74 -5.77 12.19
CA ILE A 46 -0.16 -6.74 11.56
C ILE A 46 0.13 -8.12 12.15
N GLY A 47 -0.75 -8.61 13.03
CA GLY A 47 -0.63 -9.91 13.68
C GLY A 47 -1.56 -10.04 14.89
N GLU A 48 -1.88 -11.27 15.27
CA GLU A 48 -2.64 -11.59 16.50
C GLU A 48 -1.82 -12.45 17.48
N ASN A 49 -0.68 -13.02 17.05
CA ASN A 49 0.23 -13.89 17.83
C ASN A 49 1.69 -13.69 17.36
N GLU A 50 2.64 -14.43 17.95
CA GLU A 50 4.14 -14.30 17.93
C GLU A 50 4.86 -13.99 16.59
N GLN A 51 4.17 -13.91 15.45
CA GLN A 51 4.69 -13.31 14.21
C GLN A 51 4.07 -11.93 13.99
N ASN A 52 4.55 -10.95 14.76
CA ASN A 52 4.18 -9.55 14.60
C ASN A 52 4.97 -8.92 13.46
N GLY A 53 4.40 -8.95 12.27
CA GLY A 53 4.91 -8.14 11.16
C GLY A 53 4.42 -6.70 11.25
N ALA A 54 4.96 -5.86 10.38
CA ALA A 54 4.56 -4.46 10.27
C ALA A 54 4.44 -4.02 8.82
N MET A 55 3.42 -3.23 8.56
CA MET A 55 3.25 -2.48 7.33
C MET A 55 3.70 -1.04 7.57
N PHE A 56 4.41 -0.46 6.61
CA PHE A 56 4.93 0.90 6.67
C PHE A 56 4.38 1.73 5.53
N ALA A 57 4.13 3.00 5.80
CA ALA A 57 3.71 4.01 4.83
C ALA A 57 4.58 5.27 5.02
N ASP A 58 5.55 5.45 4.15
CA ASP A 58 6.51 6.55 4.21
C ASP A 58 6.09 7.69 3.28
N ILE A 59 5.68 8.83 3.85
CA ILE A 59 5.30 10.03 3.09
C ILE A 59 6.43 11.08 3.08
N ARG A 60 7.67 10.71 3.39
CA ARG A 60 8.81 11.64 3.43
C ARG A 60 9.47 11.88 2.06
N GLY A 61 9.11 11.08 1.05
CA GLY A 61 9.75 11.05 -0.27
C GLY A 61 11.14 10.40 -0.25
N THR A 62 11.70 10.18 -1.45
CA THR A 62 13.06 9.65 -1.67
C THR A 62 13.91 10.63 -2.47
N SER A 63 15.19 10.29 -2.66
CA SER A 63 16.09 10.94 -3.62
C SER A 63 15.58 10.87 -5.05
N ILE A 64 14.96 9.75 -5.45
CA ILE A 64 14.42 9.53 -6.79
C ILE A 64 13.06 10.21 -6.98
N ILE A 65 12.11 9.94 -6.09
CA ILE A 65 10.78 10.56 -6.12
C ILE A 65 10.65 11.47 -4.91
N PRO A 66 11.02 12.75 -5.08
CA PRO A 66 11.01 13.66 -3.96
C PRO A 66 9.58 14.03 -3.58
N ILE A 67 9.41 14.39 -2.30
CA ILE A 67 8.10 14.69 -1.73
C ILE A 67 7.35 15.85 -2.42
N TRP A 68 8.07 16.74 -3.11
CA TRP A 68 7.45 17.83 -3.87
C TRP A 68 6.86 17.40 -5.21
N ALA A 69 7.28 16.27 -5.77
CA ALA A 69 6.71 15.71 -6.99
C ALA A 69 5.42 14.93 -6.65
N ASP A 70 5.47 14.10 -5.61
CA ASP A 70 4.36 13.24 -5.21
C ASP A 70 4.38 12.96 -3.70
N ALA A 71 3.23 13.22 -3.05
CA ALA A 71 3.02 13.00 -1.62
C ALA A 71 2.42 11.64 -1.27
N SER A 72 2.15 10.80 -2.26
CA SER A 72 1.64 9.44 -2.08
C SER A 72 2.62 8.59 -1.22
N PRO A 73 2.13 7.81 -0.25
CA PRO A 73 3.00 7.03 0.64
C PRO A 73 3.72 5.93 -0.13
N ILE A 74 5.01 5.75 0.16
CA ILE A 74 5.75 4.56 -0.27
C ILE A 74 5.47 3.46 0.74
N THR A 75 4.94 2.34 0.28
CA THR A 75 4.50 1.25 1.15
C THR A 75 5.35 0.02 1.01
N TYR A 76 5.83 -0.45 2.15
CA TYR A 76 6.66 -1.65 2.27
C TYR A 76 6.34 -2.34 3.58
N SER A 77 6.76 -3.59 3.71
CA SER A 77 6.44 -4.40 4.87
C SER A 77 7.61 -5.21 5.36
N LYS A 78 7.55 -5.59 6.63
CA LYS A 78 8.47 -6.50 7.26
C LYS A 78 7.71 -7.63 7.93
N ASP A 79 8.11 -8.87 7.69
CA ASP A 79 7.57 -10.06 8.35
C ASP A 79 6.04 -10.22 8.22
N ILE A 80 5.44 -9.78 7.10
CA ILE A 80 4.04 -10.06 6.74
C ILE A 80 3.97 -10.90 5.46
N SER A 81 2.97 -11.78 5.36
CA SER A 81 2.71 -12.53 4.14
C SER A 81 2.21 -11.63 3.01
N PHE A 82 2.44 -12.03 1.76
CA PHE A 82 1.98 -11.32 0.56
C PHE A 82 0.46 -11.06 0.59
N LYS A 83 -0.33 -12.07 0.99
CA LYS A 83 -1.78 -11.94 1.23
C LYS A 83 -2.13 -10.78 2.16
N ARG A 84 -1.42 -10.63 3.28
CA ARG A 84 -1.69 -9.55 4.25
C ARG A 84 -1.22 -8.21 3.69
N TYR A 85 -0.08 -8.17 3.01
CA TYR A 85 0.42 -6.98 2.33
C TYR A 85 -0.60 -6.40 1.34
N ILE A 86 -1.09 -7.22 0.40
CA ILE A 86 -2.02 -6.75 -0.64
C ILE A 86 -3.33 -6.24 -0.02
N LYS A 87 -3.87 -6.93 1.00
CA LYS A 87 -5.07 -6.45 1.70
C LYS A 87 -4.89 -5.06 2.30
N GLU A 88 -3.74 -4.80 2.92
CA GLU A 88 -3.44 -3.48 3.48
C GLU A 88 -3.23 -2.42 2.38
N VAL A 89 -2.61 -2.77 1.25
CA VAL A 89 -2.49 -1.87 0.09
C VAL A 89 -3.86 -1.49 -0.48
N ILE A 90 -4.79 -2.44 -0.60
CA ILE A 90 -6.17 -2.16 -1.04
C ILE A 90 -6.87 -1.23 -0.05
N LEU A 91 -6.74 -1.49 1.26
CA LEU A 91 -7.31 -0.63 2.31
C LEU A 91 -6.76 0.80 2.23
N LEU A 92 -5.46 0.96 2.00
CA LEU A 92 -4.81 2.25 1.80
C LEU A 92 -5.36 2.97 0.56
N ASN A 93 -5.56 2.25 -0.54
CA ASN A 93 -6.15 2.82 -1.75
C ASN A 93 -7.59 3.29 -1.51
N ARG A 94 -8.44 2.45 -0.89
CA ARG A 94 -9.82 2.79 -0.48
C ARG A 94 -9.89 3.99 0.46
N SER A 95 -8.88 4.15 1.31
CA SER A 95 -8.74 5.30 2.22
C SER A 95 -8.21 6.55 1.52
N ARG A 96 -8.09 6.50 0.19
CA ARG A 96 -7.60 7.55 -0.68
C ARG A 96 -6.16 7.99 -0.34
N CYS A 97 -5.37 7.09 0.24
CA CYS A 97 -3.94 7.33 0.46
C CYS A 97 -3.14 7.14 -0.84
N PHE A 98 -3.66 6.37 -1.81
CA PHE A 98 -3.04 6.08 -3.11
C PHE A 98 -1.59 5.59 -2.95
N PRO A 99 -1.37 4.44 -2.29
CA PRO A 99 -0.02 3.98 -1.96
C PRO A 99 0.78 3.62 -3.21
N ARG A 100 2.09 3.85 -3.14
CA ARG A 100 3.07 3.36 -4.10
C ARG A 100 3.65 2.06 -3.55
N THR A 101 3.41 0.96 -4.25
CA THR A 101 3.88 -0.37 -3.85
C THR A 101 5.26 -0.68 -4.41
N THR A 102 6.15 -1.15 -3.53
CA THR A 102 7.50 -1.62 -3.90
C THR A 102 7.71 -3.02 -3.32
N PHE A 103 7.99 -4.04 -4.15
CA PHE A 103 8.27 -5.40 -3.67
C PHE A 103 9.75 -5.55 -3.27
N TYR A 104 9.99 -5.75 -1.97
CA TYR A 104 11.31 -5.71 -1.33
C TYR A 104 12.36 -6.73 -1.86
N GLN A 105 11.94 -7.78 -2.57
CA GLN A 105 12.87 -8.84 -3.00
C GLN A 105 13.62 -8.53 -4.30
N ASP A 106 13.11 -7.60 -5.15
CA ASP A 106 13.76 -7.20 -6.41
C ASP A 106 13.92 -5.67 -6.54
N SER A 107 13.59 -4.90 -5.52
CA SER A 107 13.79 -3.44 -5.56
C SER A 107 15.14 -3.06 -4.94
N GLU A 108 16.07 -2.62 -5.80
CA GLU A 108 17.27 -1.90 -5.35
C GLU A 108 16.89 -0.71 -4.47
N VAL A 109 17.91 -0.23 -3.74
CA VAL A 109 18.00 0.80 -2.69
C VAL A 109 17.11 2.06 -2.85
N ASP A 110 16.48 2.27 -3.99
CA ASP A 110 15.63 3.42 -4.30
C ASP A 110 14.18 3.11 -4.76
N GLY A 111 13.70 1.86 -4.67
CA GLY A 111 12.27 1.52 -4.67
C GLY A 111 11.47 2.03 -5.87
N TRP A 112 11.53 1.30 -7.00
CA TRP A 112 10.63 1.56 -8.12
C TRP A 112 9.20 1.19 -7.75
N ALA A 113 8.28 2.13 -7.94
CA ALA A 113 6.84 1.88 -7.87
C ALA A 113 6.49 0.90 -8.99
N ILE A 114 6.09 -0.30 -8.63
CA ILE A 114 5.38 -1.15 -9.58
C ILE A 114 3.95 -0.63 -9.52
N ASP A 115 3.51 0.00 -10.61
CA ASP A 115 2.10 0.29 -10.87
C ASP A 115 1.40 -1.03 -11.19
N ILE A 116 1.38 -1.91 -10.18
CA ILE A 116 0.38 -2.96 -10.09
C ILE A 116 -0.87 -2.17 -9.84
N GLY A 117 -1.66 -1.93 -10.88
CA GLY A 117 -2.98 -1.37 -10.71
C GLY A 117 -3.62 -2.06 -9.51
N ILE A 118 -3.95 -1.24 -8.51
CA ILE A 118 -4.31 -1.71 -7.17
C ILE A 118 -5.81 -1.92 -7.21
N PRO A 119 -6.27 -3.17 -7.16
CA PRO A 119 -7.68 -3.45 -7.30
C PRO A 119 -8.43 -2.89 -6.11
N GLU A 120 -9.62 -2.36 -6.37
CA GLU A 120 -10.43 -1.77 -5.31
C GLU A 120 -11.02 -2.85 -4.38
N GLY A 121 -10.92 -4.13 -4.73
CA GLY A 121 -11.44 -5.26 -3.94
C GLY A 121 -12.97 -5.33 -3.88
N TYR A 122 -13.66 -4.66 -4.81
CA TYR A 122 -15.11 -4.75 -5.00
C TYR A 122 -15.43 -5.55 -6.26
N CYS A 123 -16.47 -6.38 -6.21
CA CYS A 123 -16.97 -7.07 -7.39
C CYS A 123 -17.54 -6.05 -8.40
N ARG A 124 -17.14 -6.12 -9.67
CA ARG A 124 -17.66 -5.23 -10.73
C ARG A 124 -19.14 -5.47 -11.07
N GLY A 125 -19.64 -6.68 -10.85
CA GLY A 125 -21.03 -7.05 -11.15
C GLY A 125 -22.03 -6.52 -10.10
N CYS A 126 -21.75 -6.75 -8.82
CA CYS A 126 -22.67 -6.40 -7.72
C CYS A 126 -22.16 -5.34 -6.75
N GLY A 127 -20.91 -4.87 -6.87
CA GLY A 127 -20.32 -3.87 -5.98
C GLY A 127 -19.99 -4.38 -4.58
N LYS A 128 -20.17 -5.68 -4.29
CA LYS A 128 -19.89 -6.27 -2.98
C LYS A 128 -18.40 -6.24 -2.67
N ASP A 129 -18.06 -5.99 -1.40
CA ASP A 129 -16.69 -6.10 -0.92
C ASP A 129 -16.26 -7.57 -0.86
N ILE A 130 -15.30 -7.95 -1.69
CA ILE A 130 -14.83 -9.33 -1.83
C ILE A 130 -13.43 -9.54 -1.27
N ILE A 131 -12.81 -8.53 -0.63
CA ILE A 131 -11.40 -8.61 -0.17
C ILE A 131 -11.12 -9.79 0.78
N HIS A 132 -12.16 -10.25 1.50
CA HIS A 132 -12.12 -11.42 2.37
C HIS A 132 -12.56 -12.72 1.70
N GLU A 133 -13.22 -12.65 0.55
CA GLU A 133 -13.73 -13.77 -0.25
C GLU A 133 -12.71 -14.24 -1.31
N VAL A 134 -11.73 -13.39 -1.67
CA VAL A 134 -10.64 -13.73 -2.61
C VAL A 134 -9.81 -14.91 -2.11
N ASP A 135 -9.57 -15.90 -2.98
CA ASP A 135 -8.57 -16.95 -2.79
C ASP A 135 -7.16 -16.42 -3.11
N TRP A 136 -6.55 -15.84 -2.08
CA TRP A 136 -5.21 -15.25 -2.16
C TRP A 136 -4.11 -16.27 -2.42
N GLU A 137 -4.29 -17.53 -2.04
CA GLU A 137 -3.30 -18.58 -2.22
C GLU A 137 -3.23 -19.00 -3.69
N LEU A 138 -4.39 -19.10 -4.35
CA LEU A 138 -4.47 -19.32 -5.80
C LEU A 138 -3.80 -18.18 -6.58
N LEU A 139 -4.06 -16.94 -6.18
CA LEU A 139 -3.51 -15.75 -6.83
C LEU A 139 -1.98 -15.66 -6.66
N GLU A 140 -1.49 -15.89 -5.45
CA GLU A 140 -0.06 -15.94 -5.15
C GLU A 140 0.65 -17.04 -5.96
N ASN A 141 0.11 -18.25 -5.96
CA ASN A 141 0.64 -19.36 -6.76
C ASN A 141 0.64 -19.06 -8.27
N GLY A 142 -0.39 -18.38 -8.77
CA GLY A 142 -0.48 -17.96 -10.15
C GLY A 142 0.63 -17.00 -10.56
N ILE A 143 0.87 -15.97 -9.73
CA ILE A 143 1.93 -14.96 -9.92
C ILE A 143 3.32 -15.63 -9.86
N TYR A 144 3.58 -16.44 -8.83
CA TYR A 144 4.87 -17.10 -8.66
C TYR A 144 5.19 -18.08 -9.79
N ASN A 145 4.20 -18.81 -10.29
CA ASN A 145 4.39 -19.73 -11.41
C ASN A 145 4.44 -19.03 -12.78
N LYS A 146 4.45 -17.69 -12.83
CA LYS A 146 4.41 -16.88 -14.06
C LYS A 146 3.28 -17.26 -15.03
N LYS A 147 2.26 -17.98 -14.55
CA LYS A 147 1.04 -18.28 -15.31
C LYS A 147 0.18 -17.03 -15.47
N ILE A 148 0.54 -16.00 -14.72
CA ILE A 148 -0.19 -14.78 -14.50
C ILE A 148 0.82 -13.64 -14.60
N ASP A 149 0.59 -12.70 -15.51
CA ASP A 149 1.46 -11.54 -15.70
C ASP A 149 1.35 -10.61 -14.47
N LYS A 150 2.49 -10.28 -13.85
CA LYS A 150 2.59 -9.35 -12.72
C LYS A 150 2.03 -7.96 -13.07
N ASN A 151 2.02 -7.59 -14.36
CA ASN A 151 1.47 -6.33 -14.85
C ASN A 151 -0.07 -6.32 -14.96
N ASN A 152 -0.75 -7.44 -14.69
CA ASN A 152 -2.21 -7.58 -14.81
C ASN A 152 -2.90 -7.92 -13.48
N ILE A 153 -2.24 -7.72 -12.32
CA ILE A 153 -2.80 -8.00 -10.98
C ILE A 153 -4.20 -7.41 -10.75
N ASP A 154 -4.48 -6.24 -11.33
CA ASP A 154 -5.83 -5.66 -11.38
C ASP A 154 -6.84 -6.64 -11.98
N TRP A 155 -6.57 -7.15 -13.18
CA TRP A 155 -7.43 -8.13 -13.84
C TRP A 155 -7.59 -9.40 -12.98
N LEU A 156 -6.59 -9.80 -12.21
CA LEU A 156 -6.65 -11.04 -11.43
C LEU A 156 -7.46 -10.95 -10.16
N ILE A 157 -7.40 -9.81 -9.47
CA ILE A 157 -8.25 -9.57 -8.31
C ILE A 157 -9.66 -9.20 -8.76
N GLU A 158 -9.81 -8.56 -9.92
CA GLU A 158 -11.12 -8.29 -10.54
C GLU A 158 -11.78 -9.53 -11.17
N VAL A 159 -11.01 -10.58 -11.46
CA VAL A 159 -11.46 -11.93 -11.87
C VAL A 159 -11.61 -12.86 -10.66
N CYS A 160 -11.44 -12.34 -9.44
CA CYS A 160 -11.79 -13.11 -8.25
C CYS A 160 -13.31 -13.30 -8.19
N PHE A 161 -13.68 -14.52 -8.53
CA PHE A 161 -15.02 -15.08 -8.56
C PHE A 161 -15.88 -14.58 -7.40
N CYS A 162 -16.75 -13.60 -7.65
CA CYS A 162 -17.79 -13.27 -6.71
C CYS A 162 -18.75 -14.47 -6.69
N GLN A 163 -18.89 -15.15 -5.55
CA GLN A 163 -19.76 -16.33 -5.46
C GLN A 163 -21.20 -16.03 -5.91
N ASP A 164 -21.65 -14.79 -5.68
CA ASP A 164 -22.98 -14.31 -6.06
C ASP A 164 -23.08 -14.04 -7.57
N CYS A 165 -22.04 -13.48 -8.21
CA CYS A 165 -22.05 -13.18 -9.64
C CYS A 165 -21.54 -14.32 -10.52
N LYS A 166 -20.88 -15.32 -9.93
CA LYS A 166 -20.16 -16.42 -10.62
C LYS A 166 -19.24 -15.94 -11.74
N MET A 167 -18.64 -14.77 -11.53
CA MET A 167 -17.72 -14.06 -12.41
C MET A 167 -16.55 -13.56 -11.59
#